data_AF-A0A952J233-F1
#
_entry.id   AF-A0A952J233-F1
#
_cell.length_a   1.000
_cell.length_b   1.000
_cell.length_c   1.000
_cell.angle_alpha   90.00
_cell.angle_beta   90.00
_cell.angle_gamma   90.00
#
_symmetry.space_group_name_H-M   'P 1'
#
loop_
_entity.id
_entity.type
_entity.pdbx_description
1 polymer ?
#
loop_
_entity_poly.entity_id
_entity_poly.type
_entity_poly.pdbx_seq_one_letter_code
_entity_poly.pdbx_strand_id
1 'polypeptide(L)'
;MSQHDLNPATSEFDPEEKEKQLREESNSWDTTQIEDAQPGDIPVLDLSEYFETGSKTALNSIAQSLKTACEEVGFFSIVGHQVGKNQMQQMFETVRQFHALPLEVKQTLLMDRPDWPIGGVGYMPVKNRKLPSRDKPNLNEAFIVKCDNVLTMDDNQWPEESQLPKFRETVERYANTLENLGRRLMPIYATALNMPETFFDAAFTSPLYRLRMTHYPPLKLDSDDDFGIAPHVDTTFCTILAQDQPGLSIFSERRQIWVNAPALEDAFIVNTGELLKQWTNDRFLSVKHFANNNLGDQSRYSIPFFLNANPDYKMTYIESCCGPDNPPKYPPISYNESQATVQGE
;
A
#
# COMPACT_ATOMS: atom_id res chain seq x y z
N MET A 1 -19.27 -18.64 -29.30
CA MET A 1 -18.63 -19.61 -28.39
C MET A 1 -19.10 -19.27 -26.99
N SER A 2 -19.59 -20.25 -26.24
CA SER A 2 -20.20 -20.04 -24.92
C SER A 2 -19.13 -19.59 -23.91
N GLN A 3 -19.48 -18.70 -22.98
CA GLN A 3 -18.60 -18.08 -21.97
C GLN A 3 -17.98 -19.07 -20.95
N HIS A 4 -18.15 -20.38 -21.12
CA HIS A 4 -17.79 -21.40 -20.12
C HIS A 4 -16.48 -22.18 -20.35
N ASP A 5 -15.72 -21.93 -21.44
CA ASP A 5 -14.55 -22.76 -21.77
C ASP A 5 -13.18 -22.09 -21.52
N LEU A 6 -13.12 -21.06 -20.65
CA LEU A 6 -11.82 -20.57 -20.17
C LEU A 6 -11.41 -21.37 -18.94
N ASN A 7 -10.64 -22.43 -19.14
CA ASN A 7 -10.00 -23.16 -18.04
C ASN A 7 -8.93 -22.25 -17.41
N PRO A 8 -8.99 -21.95 -16.10
CA PRO A 8 -7.90 -21.24 -15.44
C PRO A 8 -6.61 -22.05 -15.51
N ALA A 9 -5.47 -21.37 -15.38
CA ALA A 9 -4.18 -22.04 -15.21
C ALA A 9 -4.29 -23.13 -14.13
N THR A 10 -3.92 -24.35 -14.48
CA THR A 10 -4.05 -25.54 -13.62
C THR A 10 -2.83 -25.76 -12.72
N SER A 11 -1.78 -24.96 -12.86
CA SER A 11 -0.62 -24.99 -11.97
C SER A 11 -0.98 -24.29 -10.66
N GLU A 12 -0.67 -24.92 -9.52
CA GLU A 12 -0.75 -24.28 -8.22
C GLU A 12 0.12 -23.02 -8.21
N PHE A 13 -0.41 -21.91 -7.67
CA PHE A 13 0.36 -20.71 -7.45
C PHE A 13 1.31 -20.95 -6.28
N ASP A 14 2.62 -20.78 -6.51
CA ASP A 14 3.63 -20.87 -5.46
C ASP A 14 3.98 -19.46 -4.95
N PRO A 15 3.54 -19.09 -3.73
CA PRO A 15 3.83 -17.77 -3.18
C PRO A 15 5.32 -17.56 -2.87
N GLU A 16 6.06 -18.61 -2.50
CA GLU A 16 7.49 -18.51 -2.21
C GLU A 16 8.30 -18.29 -3.49
N GLU A 17 7.94 -18.99 -4.58
CA GLU A 17 8.55 -18.78 -5.89
C GLU A 17 8.27 -17.38 -6.42
N LYS A 18 7.02 -16.90 -6.31
CA LYS A 18 6.65 -15.55 -6.74
C LYS A 18 7.41 -14.48 -5.95
N GLU A 19 7.52 -14.62 -4.63
CA GLU A 19 8.32 -13.71 -3.81
C GLU A 19 9.80 -13.73 -4.22
N LYS A 20 10.37 -14.91 -4.46
CA LYS A 20 11.74 -15.05 -4.93
C LYS A 20 11.95 -14.31 -6.27
N GLN A 21 11.02 -14.46 -7.20
CA GLN A 21 11.06 -13.75 -8.49
C GLN A 21 11.05 -12.22 -8.28
N LEU A 22 10.13 -11.70 -7.47
CA LEU A 22 10.04 -10.25 -7.21
C LEU A 22 11.33 -9.69 -6.60
N ARG A 23 12.02 -10.47 -5.77
CA ARG A 23 13.34 -10.10 -5.22
C ARG A 23 14.43 -10.06 -6.28
N GLU A 24 14.50 -11.09 -7.13
CA GLU A 24 15.48 -11.16 -8.21
C GLU A 24 15.29 -9.98 -9.18
N GLU A 25 14.03 -9.64 -9.50
CA GLU A 25 13.69 -8.46 -10.28
C GLU A 25 14.13 -7.17 -9.57
N SER A 26 13.80 -7.00 -8.29
CA SER A 26 14.16 -5.80 -7.52
C SER A 26 15.67 -5.54 -7.49
N ASN A 27 16.46 -6.59 -7.28
CA ASN A 27 17.92 -6.49 -7.26
C ASN A 27 18.54 -6.14 -8.63
N SER A 28 17.78 -6.29 -9.72
CA SER A 28 18.23 -5.97 -11.08
C SER A 28 17.94 -4.53 -11.52
N TRP A 29 17.14 -3.77 -10.76
CA TRP A 29 16.73 -2.44 -11.17
C TRP A 29 17.81 -1.40 -10.94
N ASP A 30 18.17 -0.64 -11.99
CA ASP A 30 19.03 0.53 -11.88
C ASP A 30 18.24 1.70 -11.29
N THR A 31 18.59 2.13 -10.09
CA THR A 31 17.96 3.24 -9.35
C THR A 31 18.80 4.51 -9.31
N THR A 32 19.89 4.57 -10.08
CA THR A 32 20.87 5.66 -10.01
C THR A 32 20.42 6.94 -10.74
N GLN A 33 19.49 6.82 -11.69
CA GLN A 33 18.98 7.94 -12.47
C GLN A 33 17.52 8.21 -12.13
N ILE A 34 17.28 9.34 -11.49
CA ILE A 34 15.95 9.79 -11.06
C ILE A 34 15.73 11.22 -11.56
N GLU A 35 14.59 11.44 -12.19
CA GLU A 35 14.14 12.78 -12.61
C GLU A 35 12.96 13.26 -11.77
N ASP A 36 12.55 14.52 -11.91
CA ASP A 36 11.29 14.96 -11.32
C ASP A 36 10.09 14.50 -12.16
N ALA A 37 9.02 14.10 -11.48
CA ALA A 37 7.79 13.68 -12.14
C ALA A 37 7.21 14.81 -13.00
N GLN A 38 6.75 14.45 -14.20
CA GLN A 38 6.09 15.35 -15.15
C GLN A 38 4.58 15.12 -15.16
N PRO A 39 3.78 16.04 -15.73
CA PRO A 39 2.35 15.82 -15.89
C PRO A 39 2.04 14.47 -16.55
N GLY A 40 1.25 13.65 -15.88
CA GLY A 40 0.88 12.31 -16.34
C GLY A 40 1.76 11.16 -15.84
N ASP A 41 2.91 11.44 -15.20
CA ASP A 41 3.68 10.39 -14.50
C ASP A 41 2.97 9.94 -13.22
N ILE A 42 2.26 10.86 -12.55
CA ILE A 42 1.42 10.58 -11.38
C ILE A 42 0.15 11.43 -11.53
N PRO A 43 -0.90 10.93 -12.19
CA PRO A 43 -2.13 11.69 -12.42
C PRO A 43 -2.83 12.01 -11.09
N VAL A 44 -3.48 13.17 -11.03
CA VAL A 44 -4.31 13.58 -9.90
C VAL A 44 -5.77 13.26 -10.22
N LEU A 45 -6.41 12.51 -9.33
CA LEU A 45 -7.79 12.09 -9.38
C LEU A 45 -8.59 12.86 -8.32
N ASP A 46 -9.52 13.70 -8.77
CA ASP A 46 -10.41 14.45 -7.88
C ASP A 46 -11.68 13.64 -7.61
N LEU A 47 -11.86 13.24 -6.34
CA LEU A 47 -13.00 12.45 -5.90
C LEU A 47 -14.23 13.30 -5.55
N SER A 48 -14.09 14.63 -5.50
CA SER A 48 -15.08 15.55 -4.91
C SER A 48 -16.46 15.39 -5.55
N GLU A 49 -16.55 15.47 -6.88
CA GLU A 49 -17.84 15.43 -7.59
C GLU A 49 -18.60 14.12 -7.30
N TYR A 50 -17.90 12.98 -7.34
CA TYR A 50 -18.53 11.70 -7.05
C TYR A 50 -18.89 11.57 -5.56
N PHE A 51 -18.00 11.98 -4.66
CA PHE A 51 -18.21 11.87 -3.22
C PHE A 51 -19.27 12.84 -2.68
N GLU A 52 -19.54 13.94 -3.36
CA GLU A 52 -20.61 14.89 -3.02
C GLU A 52 -21.96 14.51 -3.63
N THR A 53 -21.97 14.04 -4.88
CA THR A 53 -23.21 13.83 -5.63
C THR A 53 -23.71 12.39 -5.62
N GLY A 54 -22.82 11.41 -5.49
CA GLY A 54 -23.12 10.00 -5.72
C GLY A 54 -23.61 9.70 -7.15
N SER A 55 -23.46 10.63 -8.10
CA SER A 55 -24.09 10.50 -9.41
C SER A 55 -23.36 9.48 -10.29
N LYS A 56 -24.13 8.76 -11.12
CA LYS A 56 -23.57 7.76 -12.04
C LYS A 56 -22.63 8.40 -13.08
N THR A 57 -22.91 9.63 -13.49
CA THR A 57 -22.03 10.39 -14.40
C THR A 57 -20.68 10.67 -13.75
N ALA A 58 -20.67 11.18 -12.51
CA ALA A 58 -19.43 11.44 -11.78
C ALA A 58 -18.65 10.14 -11.54
N LEU A 59 -19.34 9.05 -11.15
CA LEU A 59 -18.73 7.73 -10.97
C LEU A 59 -18.04 7.24 -12.25
N ASN A 60 -18.73 7.30 -13.40
CA ASN A 60 -18.16 6.85 -14.67
C ASN A 60 -16.95 7.72 -15.08
N SER A 61 -17.00 9.03 -14.82
CA SER A 61 -15.90 9.95 -15.11
C SER A 61 -14.65 9.59 -14.30
N ILE A 62 -14.78 9.49 -12.97
CA ILE A 62 -13.64 9.18 -12.10
C ILE A 62 -13.13 7.75 -12.31
N ALA A 63 -14.02 6.79 -12.62
CA ALA A 63 -13.65 5.42 -12.97
C ALA A 63 -12.83 5.34 -14.28
N GLN A 64 -13.12 6.18 -15.27
CA GLN A 64 -12.33 6.23 -16.50
C GLN A 64 -10.91 6.80 -16.24
N SER A 65 -10.79 7.81 -15.39
CA SER A 65 -9.50 8.33 -14.93
C SER A 65 -8.72 7.27 -14.14
N LEU A 66 -9.39 6.56 -13.23
CA LEU A 66 -8.79 5.47 -12.45
C LEU A 66 -8.33 4.33 -13.34
N LYS A 67 -9.14 3.90 -14.31
CA LYS A 67 -8.78 2.88 -15.29
C LYS A 67 -7.46 3.25 -15.99
N THR A 68 -7.37 4.48 -16.49
CA THR A 68 -6.16 4.97 -17.19
C THR A 68 -4.94 4.99 -16.25
N ALA A 69 -5.12 5.47 -15.02
CA ALA A 69 -4.07 5.48 -14.02
C ALA A 69 -3.58 4.06 -13.69
N CYS A 70 -4.48 3.11 -13.45
CA CYS A 70 -4.11 1.75 -13.09
C CYS A 70 -3.53 0.93 -14.26
N GLU A 71 -3.98 1.14 -15.50
CA GLU A 71 -3.51 0.40 -16.69
C GLU A 71 -2.18 0.93 -17.25
N GLU A 72 -1.89 2.23 -17.07
CA GLU A 72 -0.73 2.86 -17.72
C GLU A 72 0.32 3.43 -16.74
N VAL A 73 -0.04 3.62 -15.47
CA VAL A 73 0.82 4.31 -14.49
C VAL A 73 1.02 3.51 -13.20
N GLY A 74 -0.01 2.83 -12.68
CA GLY A 74 0.02 2.09 -11.41
C GLY A 74 0.10 2.94 -10.14
N PHE A 75 0.30 4.25 -10.28
CA PHE A 75 0.29 5.26 -9.22
C PHE A 75 -0.59 6.45 -9.61
N PHE A 76 -1.20 7.09 -8.62
CA PHE A 76 -1.96 8.32 -8.78
C PHE A 76 -2.08 9.05 -7.45
N SER A 77 -2.37 10.35 -7.48
CA SER A 77 -2.76 11.09 -6.28
C SER A 77 -4.28 11.23 -6.23
N ILE A 78 -4.89 11.11 -5.06
CA ILE A 78 -6.30 11.44 -4.85
C ILE A 78 -6.44 12.73 -4.05
N VAL A 79 -7.34 13.60 -4.49
CA VAL A 79 -7.80 14.81 -3.79
C VAL A 79 -9.32 14.76 -3.65
N GLY A 80 -9.91 15.65 -2.84
CA GLY A 80 -11.36 15.60 -2.61
C GLY A 80 -11.82 14.36 -1.84
N HIS A 81 -10.89 13.67 -1.17
CA HIS A 81 -11.12 12.40 -0.49
C HIS A 81 -11.93 12.52 0.82
N GLN A 82 -12.26 13.75 1.25
CA GLN A 82 -13.07 14.05 2.45
C GLN A 82 -12.48 13.54 3.78
N VAL A 83 -11.17 13.32 3.85
CA VAL A 83 -10.46 13.06 5.12
C VAL A 83 -10.05 14.42 5.70
N GLY A 84 -10.37 14.66 6.96
CA GLY A 84 -10.18 15.99 7.55
C GLY A 84 -8.69 16.37 7.66
N LYS A 85 -8.33 17.56 7.15
CA LYS A 85 -6.97 18.13 7.27
C LYS A 85 -6.40 18.06 8.69
N ASN A 86 -7.20 18.48 9.67
CA ASN A 86 -6.81 18.44 11.09
C ASN A 86 -6.52 17.01 11.58
N GLN A 87 -7.25 16.02 11.07
CA GLN A 87 -7.03 14.62 11.43
C GLN A 87 -5.70 14.11 10.85
N MET A 88 -5.37 14.45 9.60
CA MET A 88 -4.08 14.10 9.00
C MET A 88 -2.92 14.77 9.73
N GLN A 89 -3.03 16.07 10.03
CA GLN A 89 -2.03 16.81 10.80
C GLN A 89 -1.83 16.22 12.20
N GLN A 90 -2.93 15.92 12.90
CA GLN A 90 -2.90 15.27 14.20
C GLN A 90 -2.24 13.90 14.13
N MET A 91 -2.51 13.12 13.07
CA MET A 91 -1.88 11.81 12.89
C MET A 91 -0.37 11.94 12.70
N PHE A 92 0.11 12.85 11.84
CA PHE A 92 1.55 13.08 11.69
C PHE A 92 2.21 13.51 13.00
N GLU A 93 1.57 14.38 13.78
CA GLU A 93 2.08 14.78 15.09
C GLU A 93 2.14 13.59 16.05
N THR A 94 1.11 12.76 16.11
CA THR A 94 1.08 11.53 16.90
C THR A 94 2.21 10.56 16.50
N VAL A 95 2.52 10.44 15.20
CA VAL A 95 3.65 9.63 14.71
C VAL A 95 4.99 10.22 15.16
N ARG A 96 5.17 11.55 15.09
CA ARG A 96 6.38 12.23 15.58
C ARG A 96 6.60 11.97 17.07
N GLN A 97 5.54 12.08 17.87
CA GLN A 97 5.60 11.86 19.31
C GLN A 97 5.98 10.41 19.66
N PHE A 98 5.42 9.43 18.94
CA PHE A 98 5.82 8.03 19.11
C PHE A 98 7.31 7.84 18.82
N HIS A 99 7.80 8.33 17.67
CA HIS A 99 9.20 8.12 17.29
C HIS A 99 10.19 8.90 18.16
N ALA A 100 9.73 9.96 18.84
CA ALA A 100 10.48 10.71 19.84
C ALA A 100 10.54 10.05 21.23
N LEU A 101 9.80 8.96 21.47
CA LEU A 101 9.92 8.20 22.72
C LEU A 101 11.34 7.63 22.91
N PRO A 102 11.79 7.45 24.17
CA PRO A 102 13.05 6.76 24.45
C PRO A 102 13.11 5.40 23.75
N LEU A 103 14.29 5.03 23.25
CA LEU A 103 14.47 3.77 22.52
C LEU A 103 14.07 2.57 23.36
N GLU A 104 14.33 2.62 24.66
CA GLU A 104 13.98 1.57 25.62
C GLU A 104 12.47 1.35 25.70
N VAL A 105 11.67 2.42 25.58
CA VAL A 105 10.20 2.33 25.53
C VAL A 105 9.76 1.73 24.20
N LYS A 106 10.31 2.18 23.06
CA LYS A 106 9.95 1.61 21.75
C LYS A 106 10.33 0.12 21.67
N GLN A 107 11.44 -0.28 22.28
CA GLN A 107 11.92 -1.67 22.31
C GLN A 107 11.03 -2.62 23.12
N THR A 108 10.18 -2.14 24.03
CA THR A 108 9.19 -3.02 24.69
C THR A 108 8.05 -3.44 23.74
N LEU A 109 7.94 -2.77 22.59
CA LEU A 109 6.89 -2.98 21.59
C LEU A 109 7.43 -3.63 20.31
N LEU A 110 8.60 -4.27 20.35
CA LEU A 110 9.23 -4.83 19.14
C LEU A 110 8.26 -5.73 18.35
N MET A 111 8.23 -5.54 17.04
CA MET A 111 7.31 -6.27 16.16
C MET A 111 7.56 -7.77 16.06
N ASP A 112 8.68 -8.22 16.58
CA ASP A 112 9.13 -9.59 16.62
C ASP A 112 9.34 -10.13 18.03
N ARG A 113 8.63 -9.54 19.00
CA ARG A 113 8.55 -10.06 20.36
C ARG A 113 8.16 -11.55 20.32
N PRO A 114 9.00 -12.46 20.85
CA PRO A 114 8.68 -13.89 20.84
C PRO A 114 7.42 -14.26 21.64
N ASP A 115 7.02 -13.40 22.57
CA ASP A 115 5.88 -13.59 23.48
C ASP A 115 4.60 -12.84 23.05
N TRP A 116 4.63 -12.10 21.93
CA TRP A 116 3.42 -11.51 21.37
C TRP A 116 2.80 -12.46 20.34
N PRO A 117 1.50 -12.81 20.46
CA PRO A 117 0.90 -13.84 19.61
C PRO A 117 0.69 -13.40 18.15
N ILE A 118 0.75 -12.09 17.90
CA ILE A 118 0.47 -11.51 16.59
C ILE A 118 1.79 -11.10 15.91
N GLY A 119 2.13 -11.75 14.80
CA GLY A 119 3.29 -11.39 14.00
C GLY A 119 3.11 -10.04 13.29
N GLY A 120 4.21 -9.30 13.11
CA GLY A 120 4.26 -8.15 12.21
C GLY A 120 3.62 -6.86 12.72
N VAL A 121 3.23 -6.78 13.99
CA VAL A 121 2.66 -5.58 14.64
C VAL A 121 3.56 -5.06 15.73
N GLY A 122 3.62 -3.74 15.92
CA GLY A 122 4.50 -3.07 16.87
C GLY A 122 5.64 -2.29 16.22
N TYR A 123 6.69 -2.03 16.99
CA TYR A 123 7.84 -1.22 16.62
C TYR A 123 8.86 -2.01 15.79
N MET A 124 9.23 -1.44 14.65
CA MET A 124 10.28 -1.88 13.75
C MET A 124 11.48 -0.93 13.87
N PRO A 125 12.63 -1.35 14.43
CA PRO A 125 13.78 -0.47 14.61
C PRO A 125 14.50 -0.15 13.29
N VAL A 126 15.27 0.95 13.29
CA VAL A 126 16.18 1.27 12.18
C VAL A 126 17.18 0.14 11.95
N LYS A 127 17.56 -0.09 10.69
CA LYS A 127 18.44 -1.19 10.28
C LYS A 127 17.87 -2.60 10.56
N ASN A 128 16.55 -2.73 10.62
CA ASN A 128 15.94 -4.05 10.72
C ASN A 128 16.21 -4.88 9.45
N ARG A 129 16.70 -6.12 9.64
CA ARG A 129 17.06 -7.08 8.59
C ARG A 129 15.89 -7.97 8.15
N LYS A 130 14.68 -7.77 8.68
CA LYS A 130 13.53 -8.63 8.45
C LYS A 130 12.87 -8.52 7.08
N LEU A 131 13.27 -7.56 6.26
CA LEU A 131 12.95 -7.59 4.84
C LEU A 131 14.02 -8.40 4.12
N PRO A 132 13.65 -9.33 3.23
CA PRO A 132 14.52 -10.43 2.87
C PRO A 132 15.75 -9.97 2.07
N SER A 133 16.93 -10.23 2.64
CA SER A 133 18.21 -10.44 1.98
C SER A 133 18.66 -9.44 0.90
N ARG A 134 18.62 -8.13 1.19
CA ARG A 134 19.68 -7.25 0.70
C ARG A 134 20.81 -7.17 1.71
N ASP A 135 22.05 -7.02 1.25
CA ASP A 135 23.23 -6.92 2.11
C ASP A 135 23.14 -5.73 3.09
N LYS A 136 22.39 -4.70 2.69
CA LYS A 136 22.13 -3.49 3.47
C LYS A 136 20.70 -3.42 3.99
N PRO A 137 20.51 -3.03 5.26
CA PRO A 137 19.18 -2.89 5.84
C PRO A 137 18.56 -1.52 5.51
N ASN A 138 17.23 -1.46 5.55
CA ASN A 138 16.48 -0.23 5.35
C ASN A 138 16.76 0.81 6.46
N LEU A 139 16.87 2.07 6.06
CA LEU A 139 17.18 3.21 6.91
C LEU A 139 15.92 3.94 7.42
N ASN A 140 14.90 3.18 7.82
CA ASN A 140 13.70 3.68 8.48
C ASN A 140 13.40 2.88 9.74
N GLU A 141 12.65 3.51 10.65
CA GLU A 141 11.92 2.82 11.70
C GLU A 141 10.41 3.00 11.47
N ALA A 142 9.59 2.11 12.02
CA ALA A 142 8.15 2.21 11.92
C ALA A 142 7.43 1.67 13.15
N PHE A 143 6.17 2.06 13.31
CA PHE A 143 5.24 1.37 14.19
C PHE A 143 4.05 0.88 13.35
N ILE A 144 3.69 -0.39 13.50
CA ILE A 144 2.75 -1.08 12.60
C ILE A 144 1.58 -1.59 13.41
N VAL A 145 0.36 -1.32 12.95
CA VAL A 145 -0.85 -1.97 13.44
C VAL A 145 -1.57 -2.68 12.29
N LYS A 146 -2.29 -3.76 12.59
CA LYS A 146 -3.07 -4.52 11.61
C LYS A 146 -4.45 -4.87 12.14
N CYS A 147 -5.42 -5.01 11.25
CA CYS A 147 -6.79 -5.39 11.57
C CYS A 147 -7.38 -6.17 10.40
N ASP A 148 -8.23 -7.16 10.69
CA ASP A 148 -9.03 -7.89 9.70
C ASP A 148 -10.32 -8.44 10.33
N ASN A 149 -10.85 -9.55 9.81
CA ASN A 149 -12.04 -10.24 10.33
C ASN A 149 -11.81 -11.03 11.63
N VAL A 150 -10.56 -11.31 11.99
CA VAL A 150 -10.16 -12.06 13.20
C VAL A 150 -9.41 -11.16 14.17
N LEU A 151 -8.52 -10.31 13.67
CA LEU A 151 -7.65 -9.43 14.41
C LEU A 151 -8.26 -8.05 14.54
N THR A 152 -8.36 -7.60 15.78
CA THR A 152 -8.91 -6.30 16.15
C THR A 152 -7.80 -5.35 16.58
N MET A 153 -8.17 -4.09 16.84
CA MET A 153 -7.22 -3.12 17.41
C MET A 153 -6.70 -3.55 18.80
N ASP A 154 -7.44 -4.36 19.56
CA ASP A 154 -6.98 -4.88 20.87
C ASP A 154 -5.82 -5.87 20.75
N ASP A 155 -5.65 -6.52 19.59
CA ASP A 155 -4.61 -7.54 19.36
C ASP A 155 -3.25 -6.91 18.97
N ASN A 156 -3.21 -5.59 18.82
CA ASN A 156 -2.00 -4.83 18.49
C ASN A 156 -1.19 -4.43 19.72
N GLN A 157 0.12 -4.19 19.54
CA GLN A 157 1.02 -3.76 20.61
C GLN A 157 0.92 -2.25 20.83
N TRP A 158 0.34 -1.78 21.94
CA TRP A 158 0.19 -0.35 22.21
C TRP A 158 1.18 0.16 23.27
N PRO A 159 1.73 1.39 23.12
CA PRO A 159 2.40 2.05 24.23
C PRO A 159 1.40 2.29 25.38
N GLU A 160 1.90 2.29 26.60
CA GLU A 160 1.07 2.57 27.78
C GLU A 160 0.51 4.00 27.69
N GLU A 161 -0.74 4.19 28.12
CA GLU A 161 -1.40 5.52 28.10
C GLU A 161 -0.60 6.56 28.91
N SER A 162 0.14 6.11 29.93
CA SER A 162 1.04 6.98 30.72
C SER A 162 2.30 7.43 29.98
N GLN A 163 2.74 6.67 28.96
CA GLN A 163 3.92 6.97 28.16
C GLN A 163 3.56 7.86 26.97
N LEU A 164 2.43 7.59 26.32
CA LEU A 164 1.99 8.32 25.13
C LEU A 164 0.46 8.47 25.10
N PRO A 165 -0.09 9.45 25.86
CA PRO A 165 -1.53 9.64 25.98
C PRO A 165 -2.23 9.83 24.62
N LYS A 166 -3.43 9.25 24.45
CA LYS A 166 -4.27 9.36 23.25
C LYS A 166 -3.66 8.83 21.95
N PHE A 167 -2.51 8.15 22.00
CA PHE A 167 -1.89 7.56 20.82
C PHE A 167 -2.81 6.56 20.15
N ARG A 168 -3.27 5.57 20.93
CA ARG A 168 -4.17 4.51 20.46
C ARG A 168 -5.45 5.08 19.87
N GLU A 169 -6.15 5.94 20.62
CA GLU A 169 -7.40 6.58 20.17
C GLU A 169 -7.22 7.32 18.82
N THR A 170 -6.11 8.03 18.65
CA THR A 170 -5.83 8.78 17.42
C THR A 170 -5.56 7.84 16.24
N VAL A 171 -4.77 6.80 16.46
CA VAL A 171 -4.42 5.78 15.45
C VAL A 171 -5.68 5.02 15.02
N GLU A 172 -6.51 4.57 15.95
CA GLU A 172 -7.76 3.84 15.68
C GLU A 172 -8.73 4.70 14.85
N ARG A 173 -8.93 5.96 15.25
CA ARG A 173 -9.79 6.90 14.53
C ARG A 173 -9.30 7.14 13.10
N TYR A 174 -7.98 7.29 12.91
CA TYR A 174 -7.39 7.48 11.59
C TYR A 174 -7.50 6.22 10.73
N ALA A 175 -7.21 5.03 11.29
CA ALA A 175 -7.35 3.75 10.62
C ALA A 175 -8.79 3.51 10.14
N ASN A 176 -9.79 3.74 11.00
CA ASN A 176 -11.20 3.63 10.62
C ASN A 176 -11.58 4.60 9.49
N THR A 177 -11.01 5.81 9.51
CA THR A 177 -11.25 6.79 8.44
C THR A 177 -10.69 6.32 7.10
N LEU A 178 -9.48 5.76 7.08
CA LEU A 178 -8.87 5.22 5.87
C LEU A 178 -9.53 3.91 5.40
N GLU A 179 -10.00 3.06 6.31
CA GLU A 179 -10.80 1.89 5.96
C GLU A 179 -12.10 2.31 5.24
N ASN A 180 -12.80 3.30 5.79
CA ASN A 180 -14.00 3.86 5.16
C ASN A 180 -13.70 4.50 3.80
N LEU A 181 -12.58 5.23 3.66
CA LEU A 181 -12.14 5.75 2.38
C LEU A 181 -11.88 4.62 1.38
N GLY A 182 -11.16 3.58 1.78
CA GLY A 182 -10.90 2.39 0.97
C GLY A 182 -12.18 1.74 0.44
N ARG A 183 -13.18 1.54 1.31
CA ARG A 183 -14.50 1.03 0.92
C ARG A 183 -15.21 1.92 -0.10
N ARG A 184 -15.11 3.25 0.06
CA ARG A 184 -15.71 4.22 -0.88
C ARG A 184 -15.01 4.27 -2.24
N LEU A 185 -13.77 3.77 -2.35
CA LEU A 185 -13.08 3.62 -3.64
C LEU A 185 -13.56 2.36 -4.40
N MET A 186 -14.16 1.37 -3.73
CA MET A 186 -14.54 0.09 -4.35
C MET A 186 -15.50 0.22 -5.54
N PRO A 187 -16.56 1.05 -5.50
CA PRO A 187 -17.42 1.28 -6.68
C PRO A 187 -16.67 1.87 -7.87
N ILE A 188 -15.64 2.70 -7.62
CA ILE A 188 -14.81 3.31 -8.65
C ILE A 188 -13.93 2.25 -9.31
N TYR A 189 -13.25 1.41 -8.52
CA TYR A 189 -12.48 0.26 -9.04
C TYR A 189 -13.36 -0.70 -9.83
N ALA A 190 -14.54 -1.06 -9.30
CA ALA A 190 -15.46 -1.95 -9.98
C ALA A 190 -15.92 -1.37 -11.33
N THR A 191 -16.28 -0.08 -11.36
CA THR A 191 -16.69 0.60 -12.60
C THR A 191 -15.52 0.72 -13.59
N ALA A 192 -14.29 0.99 -13.13
CA ALA A 192 -13.08 1.03 -13.97
C ALA A 192 -12.80 -0.32 -14.66
N LEU A 193 -13.19 -1.40 -13.99
CA LEU A 193 -13.13 -2.77 -14.50
C LEU A 193 -14.38 -3.16 -15.31
N ASN A 194 -15.32 -2.27 -15.58
CA ASN A 194 -16.61 -2.61 -16.23
C ASN A 194 -17.41 -3.69 -15.49
N MET A 195 -17.30 -3.74 -14.16
CA MET A 195 -18.06 -4.63 -13.29
C MET A 195 -19.21 -3.87 -12.58
N PRO A 196 -20.22 -4.57 -12.04
CA PRO A 196 -21.23 -3.94 -11.19
C PRO A 196 -20.58 -3.19 -10.02
N GLU A 197 -21.14 -2.05 -9.61
CA GLU A 197 -20.59 -1.21 -8.53
C GLU A 197 -20.34 -1.98 -7.22
N THR A 198 -21.16 -2.99 -6.97
CA THR A 198 -21.13 -3.85 -5.78
C THR A 198 -20.19 -5.06 -5.92
N PHE A 199 -19.40 -5.15 -6.99
CA PHE A 199 -18.57 -6.31 -7.29
C PHE A 199 -17.62 -6.68 -6.14
N PHE A 200 -17.05 -5.67 -5.48
CA PHE A 200 -16.09 -5.86 -4.39
C PHE A 200 -16.74 -5.93 -3.00
N ASP A 201 -18.05 -5.71 -2.85
CA ASP A 201 -18.71 -5.57 -1.53
C ASP A 201 -18.46 -6.79 -0.63
N ALA A 202 -18.62 -7.99 -1.17
CA ALA A 202 -18.42 -9.24 -0.43
C ALA A 202 -16.95 -9.46 -0.04
N ALA A 203 -16.02 -8.98 -0.87
CA ALA A 203 -14.59 -9.14 -0.64
C ALA A 203 -14.03 -8.16 0.38
N PHE A 204 -14.73 -7.06 0.64
CA PHE A 204 -14.27 -6.01 1.53
C PHE A 204 -15.19 -5.86 2.75
N THR A 205 -15.95 -6.87 3.16
CA THR A 205 -16.82 -6.73 4.36
C THR A 205 -16.02 -6.49 5.64
N SER A 206 -14.85 -7.11 5.77
CA SER A 206 -13.91 -6.99 6.89
C SER A 206 -12.48 -7.06 6.33
N PRO A 207 -12.04 -6.01 5.62
CA PRO A 207 -10.81 -6.03 4.87
C PRO A 207 -9.62 -6.15 5.81
N LEU A 208 -8.59 -6.87 5.36
CA LEU A 208 -7.30 -6.82 6.01
C LEU A 208 -6.63 -5.49 5.68
N TYR A 209 -6.15 -4.80 6.70
CA TYR A 209 -5.26 -3.67 6.49
C TYR A 209 -4.08 -3.63 7.46
N ARG A 210 -3.01 -3.00 7.01
CA ARG A 210 -1.87 -2.59 7.85
C ARG A 210 -1.70 -1.07 7.77
N LEU A 211 -1.56 -0.43 8.91
CA LEU A 211 -1.20 0.97 9.02
C LEU A 211 0.23 1.07 9.54
N ARG A 212 1.15 1.55 8.70
CA ARG A 212 2.57 1.64 9.03
C ARG A 212 2.97 3.11 9.20
N MET A 213 3.29 3.49 10.43
CA MET A 213 3.70 4.84 10.81
C MET A 213 5.23 4.95 10.74
N THR A 214 5.74 5.37 9.60
CA THR A 214 7.18 5.33 9.28
C THR A 214 7.88 6.64 9.59
N HIS A 215 9.08 6.54 10.16
CA HIS A 215 10.02 7.63 10.35
C HIS A 215 11.34 7.33 9.62
N TYR A 216 11.75 8.28 8.79
CA TYR A 216 13.03 8.28 8.10
C TYR A 216 13.92 9.30 8.81
N PRO A 217 14.84 8.85 9.68
CA PRO A 217 15.75 9.75 10.37
C PRO A 217 16.67 10.49 9.38
N PRO A 218 17.17 11.68 9.73
CA PRO A 218 18.16 12.40 8.93
C PRO A 218 19.50 11.65 9.02
N LEU A 219 19.71 10.73 8.09
CA LEU A 219 20.92 9.94 7.98
C LEU A 219 21.65 10.34 6.71
N LYS A 220 22.98 10.41 6.79
CA LYS A 220 23.80 10.48 5.58
C LYS A 220 23.72 9.13 4.87
N LEU A 221 23.39 9.18 3.59
CA LEU A 221 23.51 8.04 2.70
C LEU A 221 24.99 7.94 2.32
N ASP A 222 25.62 6.82 2.63
CA ASP A 222 27.05 6.58 2.41
C ASP A 222 27.29 5.82 1.09
N SER A 223 26.23 5.39 0.41
CA SER A 223 26.29 4.75 -0.90
C SER A 223 24.96 4.83 -1.65
N ASP A 224 25.01 4.68 -2.98
CA ASP A 224 23.84 4.63 -3.87
C ASP A 224 22.89 3.44 -3.60
N ASP A 225 23.28 2.55 -2.68
CA ASP A 225 22.52 1.38 -2.26
C ASP A 225 21.81 1.60 -0.89
N ASP A 226 21.96 2.77 -0.28
CA ASP A 226 21.30 3.12 0.97
C ASP A 226 19.90 3.68 0.70
N PHE A 227 18.87 2.95 1.14
CA PHE A 227 17.48 3.36 0.98
C PHE A 227 16.80 3.52 2.33
N GLY A 228 15.86 4.47 2.39
CA GLY A 228 14.87 4.51 3.46
C GLY A 228 14.04 3.24 3.43
N ILE A 229 13.43 2.93 2.29
CA ILE A 229 12.87 1.62 1.95
C ILE A 229 13.39 1.25 0.57
N ALA A 230 14.07 0.10 0.47
CA ALA A 230 14.61 -0.44 -0.77
C ALA A 230 13.55 -0.60 -1.87
N PRO A 231 13.95 -0.65 -3.15
CA PRO A 231 13.05 -0.91 -4.27
C PRO A 231 12.21 -2.16 -4.08
N HIS A 232 10.91 -2.02 -4.29
CA HIS A 232 9.93 -3.08 -4.17
C HIS A 232 8.68 -2.76 -5.00
N VAL A 233 7.79 -3.74 -5.06
CA VAL A 233 6.37 -3.54 -5.36
C VAL A 233 5.56 -3.84 -4.10
N ASP A 234 4.38 -3.23 -3.97
CA ASP A 234 3.46 -3.59 -2.90
C ASP A 234 2.72 -4.86 -3.26
N THR A 235 2.42 -5.69 -2.25
CA THR A 235 1.69 -6.95 -2.45
C THR A 235 0.20 -6.83 -2.14
N THR A 236 -0.30 -5.60 -2.02
CA THR A 236 -1.66 -5.30 -1.56
C THR A 236 -2.67 -5.22 -2.70
N PHE A 237 -3.96 -5.07 -2.38
CA PHE A 237 -4.94 -4.57 -3.36
C PHE A 237 -4.58 -3.15 -3.78
N CYS A 238 -4.50 -2.25 -2.80
CA CYS A 238 -3.95 -0.90 -2.99
C CYS A 238 -3.36 -0.35 -1.69
N THR A 239 -2.46 0.62 -1.82
CA THR A 239 -1.91 1.36 -0.68
C THR A 239 -2.37 2.81 -0.74
N ILE A 240 -2.83 3.36 0.38
CA ILE A 240 -3.18 4.78 0.53
C ILE A 240 -2.09 5.44 1.39
N LEU A 241 -1.27 6.29 0.79
CA LEU A 241 -0.06 6.84 1.39
C LEU A 241 -0.21 8.33 1.69
N ALA A 242 -0.12 8.68 2.98
CA ALA A 242 0.16 10.04 3.40
C ALA A 242 1.67 10.25 3.53
N GLN A 243 2.19 11.37 3.01
CA GLN A 243 3.58 11.79 3.21
C GLN A 243 3.66 13.27 3.58
N ASP A 244 4.54 13.63 4.50
CA ASP A 244 4.71 15.04 4.92
C ASP A 244 5.77 15.80 4.09
N GLN A 245 6.65 15.08 3.41
CA GLN A 245 7.72 15.61 2.56
C GLN A 245 7.96 14.68 1.35
N PRO A 246 8.54 15.22 0.24
CA PRO A 246 9.02 14.40 -0.88
C PRO A 246 10.04 13.33 -0.42
N GLY A 247 10.25 12.30 -1.23
CA GLY A 247 11.19 11.21 -0.92
C GLY A 247 10.76 9.84 -1.43
N LEU A 248 9.56 9.74 -2.00
CA LEU A 248 9.13 8.56 -2.76
C LEU A 248 9.62 8.71 -4.21
N SER A 249 10.23 7.66 -4.75
CA SER A 249 10.58 7.53 -6.16
C SER A 249 9.79 6.39 -6.80
N ILE A 250 9.16 6.64 -7.94
CA ILE A 250 8.27 5.71 -8.66
C ILE A 250 8.85 5.48 -10.06
N PHE A 251 8.74 4.27 -10.58
CA PHE A 251 9.10 4.02 -11.97
C PHE A 251 7.95 4.43 -12.90
N SER A 252 8.20 5.40 -13.79
CA SER A 252 7.25 5.79 -14.82
C SER A 252 7.26 4.76 -15.94
N GLU A 253 6.22 3.92 -16.03
CA GLU A 253 6.08 2.95 -17.13
C GLU A 253 5.97 3.63 -18.50
N ARG A 254 5.44 4.86 -18.56
CA ARG A 254 5.36 5.63 -19.80
C ARG A 254 6.71 6.12 -20.30
N ARG A 255 7.58 6.54 -19.37
CA ARG A 255 8.89 7.14 -19.70
C ARG A 255 10.05 6.16 -19.55
N GLN A 256 9.82 5.01 -18.93
CA GLN A 256 10.82 3.99 -18.61
C GLN A 256 11.99 4.54 -17.78
N ILE A 257 11.70 5.41 -16.81
CA ILE A 257 12.67 6.03 -15.89
C ILE A 257 12.10 6.11 -14.47
N TRP A 258 12.97 6.29 -13.48
CA TRP A 258 12.52 6.66 -12.13
C TRP A 258 12.20 8.15 -12.04
N VAL A 259 11.11 8.46 -11.34
CA VAL A 259 10.67 9.83 -11.09
C VAL A 259 10.41 10.08 -9.61
N ASN A 260 10.79 11.25 -9.12
CA ASN A 260 10.46 11.72 -7.77
C ASN A 260 8.99 12.12 -7.69
N ALA A 261 8.25 11.48 -6.79
CA ALA A 261 6.86 11.83 -6.53
C ALA A 261 6.78 13.13 -5.73
N PRO A 262 5.97 14.11 -6.17
CA PRO A 262 5.77 15.33 -5.41
C PRO A 262 4.96 15.05 -4.14
N ALA A 263 5.19 15.83 -3.09
CA ALA A 263 4.30 15.88 -1.93
C ALA A 263 3.21 16.93 -2.19
N LEU A 264 2.03 16.47 -2.61
CA LEU A 264 0.86 17.33 -2.79
C LEU A 264 0.17 17.58 -1.44
N GLU A 265 -0.17 18.84 -1.17
CA GLU A 265 -0.95 19.19 0.02
C GLU A 265 -2.37 18.62 -0.09
N ASP A 266 -2.90 18.09 1.02
CA ASP A 266 -4.27 17.56 1.11
C ASP A 266 -4.57 16.46 0.07
N ALA A 267 -3.59 15.59 -0.15
CA ALA A 267 -3.69 14.48 -1.06
C ALA A 267 -3.11 13.21 -0.44
N PHE A 268 -3.60 12.07 -0.91
CA PHE A 268 -2.92 10.78 -0.75
C PHE A 268 -2.31 10.36 -2.07
N ILE A 269 -1.10 9.78 -2.03
CA ILE A 269 -0.62 8.96 -3.13
C ILE A 269 -1.25 7.58 -2.98
N VAL A 270 -1.72 7.00 -4.07
CA VAL A 270 -2.33 5.67 -4.11
C VAL A 270 -1.66 4.85 -5.20
N ASN A 271 -1.36 3.60 -4.90
CA ASN A 271 -0.89 2.63 -5.89
C ASN A 271 -1.63 1.32 -5.77
N THR A 272 -1.66 0.60 -6.90
CA THR A 272 -2.12 -0.77 -7.00
C THR A 272 -0.94 -1.72 -6.71
N GLY A 273 -1.23 -2.86 -6.08
CA GLY A 273 -0.21 -3.86 -5.75
C GLY A 273 -0.41 -5.20 -6.46
N GLU A 274 0.46 -6.17 -6.17
CA GLU A 274 0.47 -7.49 -6.80
C GLU A 274 -0.86 -8.22 -6.65
N LEU A 275 -1.58 -8.04 -5.53
CA LEU A 275 -2.86 -8.70 -5.33
C LEU A 275 -3.90 -8.25 -6.37
N LEU A 276 -4.02 -6.94 -6.60
CA LEU A 276 -4.96 -6.40 -7.57
C LEU A 276 -4.48 -6.67 -9.01
N LYS A 277 -3.18 -6.62 -9.27
CA LYS A 277 -2.59 -7.04 -10.55
C LYS A 277 -2.97 -8.50 -10.87
N GLN A 278 -2.80 -9.40 -9.91
CA GLN A 278 -3.18 -10.80 -10.04
C GLN A 278 -4.69 -10.95 -10.28
N TRP A 279 -5.52 -10.31 -9.45
CA TRP A 279 -6.97 -10.41 -9.55
C TRP A 279 -7.50 -9.86 -10.88
N THR A 280 -6.87 -8.82 -11.42
CA THR A 280 -7.20 -8.22 -12.72
C THR A 280 -6.51 -8.90 -13.90
N ASN A 281 -5.92 -10.08 -13.72
CA ASN A 281 -5.27 -10.85 -14.78
C ASN A 281 -4.14 -10.07 -15.50
N ASP A 282 -3.36 -9.30 -14.73
CA ASP A 282 -2.35 -8.33 -15.16
C ASP A 282 -2.85 -7.06 -15.85
N ARG A 283 -4.15 -6.81 -15.89
CA ARG A 283 -4.69 -5.61 -16.54
C ARG A 283 -4.29 -4.33 -15.82
N PHE A 284 -4.36 -4.33 -14.48
CA PHE A 284 -3.82 -3.23 -13.69
C PHE A 284 -2.37 -3.52 -13.31
N LEU A 285 -1.57 -2.46 -13.32
CA LEU A 285 -0.14 -2.53 -13.04
C LEU A 285 0.12 -2.64 -11.54
N SER A 286 1.32 -3.07 -11.20
CA SER A 286 1.89 -3.02 -9.85
C SER A 286 3.29 -2.51 -10.05
N VAL A 287 3.52 -1.25 -9.66
CA VAL A 287 4.66 -0.48 -10.14
C VAL A 287 5.72 -0.39 -9.07
N LYS A 288 6.96 -0.62 -9.50
CA LYS A 288 8.13 -0.58 -8.64
C LYS A 288 8.39 0.83 -8.12
N HIS A 289 8.74 0.92 -6.85
CA HIS A 289 8.97 2.17 -6.13
C HIS A 289 9.96 1.95 -4.98
N PHE A 290 10.57 3.04 -4.51
CA PHE A 290 11.42 3.05 -3.32
C PHE A 290 11.28 4.37 -2.57
N ALA A 291 11.74 4.39 -1.32
CA ALA A 291 11.73 5.60 -0.51
C ALA A 291 13.14 5.95 -0.06
N ASN A 292 13.50 7.22 -0.22
CA ASN A 292 14.72 7.80 0.31
C ASN A 292 14.45 8.54 1.62
N ASN A 293 15.48 8.62 2.45
CA ASN A 293 15.53 9.61 3.52
C ASN A 293 15.72 10.99 2.88
N ASN A 294 15.26 12.05 3.54
CA ASN A 294 15.50 13.41 3.04
C ASN A 294 17.01 13.69 2.97
N LEU A 295 17.43 14.35 1.89
CA LEU A 295 18.79 14.88 1.76
C LEU A 295 18.92 16.13 2.66
N GLY A 296 19.25 15.94 3.94
CA GLY A 296 19.46 17.03 4.89
C GLY A 296 19.28 16.62 6.35
N ASP A 297 19.16 17.63 7.22
CA ASP A 297 19.06 17.44 8.68
C ASP A 297 17.60 17.24 9.18
N GLN A 298 16.65 16.99 8.27
CA GLN A 298 15.23 16.88 8.60
C GLN A 298 14.73 15.43 8.53
N SER A 299 14.02 15.01 9.58
CA SER A 299 13.22 13.78 9.56
C SER A 299 12.10 13.87 8.51
N ARG A 300 11.82 12.74 7.86
CA ARG A 300 10.65 12.55 7.00
C ARG A 300 9.70 11.53 7.63
N TYR A 301 8.41 11.71 7.45
CA TYR A 301 7.40 10.78 7.95
C TYR A 301 6.44 10.38 6.84
N SER A 302 6.04 9.12 6.85
CA SER A 302 5.03 8.61 5.93
C SER A 302 4.13 7.60 6.61
N ILE A 303 2.86 7.58 6.22
CA ILE A 303 1.83 6.76 6.85
C ILE A 303 1.08 5.98 5.76
N PRO A 304 1.70 4.94 5.16
CA PRO A 304 0.99 4.03 4.27
C PRO A 304 -0.07 3.21 5.02
N PHE A 305 -1.24 3.14 4.42
CA PHE A 305 -2.34 2.25 4.76
C PHE A 305 -2.49 1.21 3.66
N PHE A 306 -1.98 0.01 3.93
CA PHE A 306 -2.00 -1.14 3.05
C PHE A 306 -3.36 -1.80 3.14
N LEU A 307 -4.17 -1.76 2.08
CA LEU A 307 -5.54 -2.29 2.07
C LEU A 307 -5.60 -3.56 1.21
N ASN A 308 -6.25 -4.59 1.75
CA ASN A 308 -6.53 -5.86 1.10
C ASN A 308 -8.02 -6.22 1.24
N ALA A 309 -8.48 -7.17 0.42
CA ALA A 309 -9.74 -7.86 0.67
C ALA A 309 -9.69 -8.64 1.99
N ASN A 310 -10.82 -9.22 2.41
CA ASN A 310 -10.86 -10.16 3.51
C ASN A 310 -9.81 -11.27 3.26
N PRO A 311 -9.02 -11.67 4.27
CA PRO A 311 -7.86 -12.55 4.09
C PRO A 311 -8.15 -13.87 3.35
N ASP A 312 -9.35 -14.43 3.55
CA ASP A 312 -9.80 -15.72 3.03
C ASP A 312 -10.70 -15.61 1.79
N TYR A 313 -11.02 -14.39 1.34
CA TYR A 313 -11.87 -14.21 0.16
C TYR A 313 -11.20 -14.78 -1.08
N LYS A 314 -11.89 -15.71 -1.76
CA LYS A 314 -11.39 -16.35 -2.98
C LYS A 314 -11.55 -15.39 -4.16
N MET A 315 -10.43 -14.79 -4.57
CA MET A 315 -10.35 -13.97 -5.77
C MET A 315 -10.41 -14.89 -6.99
N THR A 316 -11.53 -14.85 -7.69
CA THR A 316 -11.70 -15.54 -8.99
C THR A 316 -11.43 -14.55 -10.12
N TYR A 317 -11.20 -15.07 -11.33
CA TYR A 317 -10.91 -14.23 -12.48
C TYR A 317 -12.05 -13.23 -12.73
N ILE A 318 -11.68 -12.00 -13.09
CA ILE A 318 -12.65 -10.96 -13.45
C ILE A 318 -12.96 -11.10 -14.94
N GLU A 319 -14.24 -11.31 -15.27
CA GLU A 319 -14.69 -11.60 -16.64
C GLU A 319 -14.23 -10.54 -17.64
N SER A 320 -14.29 -9.27 -17.27
CA SER A 320 -13.87 -8.13 -18.10
C SER A 320 -12.36 -7.99 -18.29
N CYS A 321 -11.56 -8.79 -17.58
CA CYS A 321 -10.09 -8.83 -17.69
C CYS A 321 -9.60 -10.05 -18.47
N CYS A 322 -10.50 -10.96 -18.85
CA CYS A 322 -10.17 -12.21 -19.52
C CYS A 322 -10.86 -12.30 -20.88
N GLY A 323 -10.25 -13.03 -21.81
CA GLY A 323 -10.80 -13.29 -23.13
C GLY A 323 -10.05 -14.41 -23.85
N PRO A 324 -10.46 -14.77 -25.08
CA PRO A 324 -9.80 -15.82 -25.85
C PRO A 324 -8.28 -15.61 -26.02
N ASP A 325 -7.86 -14.34 -26.17
CA ASP A 325 -6.46 -13.96 -26.34
C ASP A 325 -5.76 -13.58 -25.02
N ASN A 326 -6.49 -13.55 -23.90
CA ASN A 326 -5.97 -13.33 -22.54
C ASN A 326 -6.71 -14.23 -21.55
N PRO A 327 -6.47 -15.55 -21.56
CA PRO A 327 -7.13 -16.48 -20.65
C PRO A 327 -6.74 -16.18 -19.18
N PRO A 328 -7.50 -16.69 -18.19
CA PRO A 328 -7.14 -16.52 -16.79
C PRO A 328 -5.75 -17.14 -16.48
N LYS A 329 -4.82 -16.29 -16.06
CA LYS A 329 -3.42 -16.66 -15.77
C LYS A 329 -3.23 -17.24 -14.37
N TYR A 330 -4.17 -16.98 -13.47
CA TYR A 330 -4.07 -17.30 -12.05
C TYR A 330 -5.21 -18.22 -11.61
N PRO A 331 -4.96 -19.19 -10.72
CA PRO A 331 -6.01 -19.97 -10.10
C PRO A 331 -6.82 -19.11 -9.11
N PRO A 332 -8.06 -19.51 -8.76
CA PRO A 332 -8.78 -18.92 -7.65
C PRO A 332 -7.97 -19.03 -6.35
N ILE A 333 -7.62 -17.89 -5.76
CA ILE A 333 -6.71 -17.83 -4.62
C ILE A 333 -7.14 -16.73 -3.66
N SER A 334 -6.89 -16.90 -2.36
CA SER A 334 -7.09 -15.85 -1.37
C SER A 334 -5.79 -15.08 -1.09
N TYR A 335 -5.87 -14.01 -0.32
CA TYR A 335 -4.68 -13.30 0.13
C TYR A 335 -3.82 -14.19 1.04
N ASN A 336 -4.46 -14.97 1.93
CA ASN A 336 -3.80 -15.91 2.84
C ASN A 336 -3.03 -17.05 2.13
N GLU A 337 -3.48 -17.42 0.93
CA GLU A 337 -2.84 -18.46 0.11
C GLU A 337 -1.79 -17.90 -0.85
N SER A 338 -1.72 -16.57 -0.99
CA SER A 338 -0.76 -15.90 -1.87
C SER A 338 0.26 -15.11 -1.06
N GLN A 339 0.16 -13.79 -1.05
CA GLN A 339 1.20 -12.89 -0.57
C GLN A 339 1.39 -12.95 0.96
N ALA A 340 0.34 -13.26 1.72
CA ALA A 340 0.42 -13.38 3.18
C ALA A 340 1.37 -14.49 3.63
N THR A 341 1.46 -15.59 2.85
CA THR A 341 2.26 -16.77 3.21
C THR A 341 3.72 -16.42 3.43
N VAL A 342 4.28 -15.53 2.60
CA VAL A 342 5.71 -15.17 2.68
C VAL A 342 5.97 -13.95 3.55
N GLN A 343 4.97 -13.10 3.76
CA GLN A 343 5.07 -11.93 4.63
C GLN A 343 4.89 -12.26 6.12
N GLY A 344 4.46 -13.49 6.44
CA GLY A 344 4.28 -13.95 7.81
C GLY A 344 3.08 -13.27 8.49
N GLU A 345 1.98 -13.10 7.74
CA GLU A 345 0.76 -12.43 8.21
C GLU A 345 -0.16 -13.29 9.06
#